data_AF-A0A3D3K8A5-F1
#
_entry.id   AF-A0A3D3K8A5-F1
#
_cell.length_a   1.000
_cell.length_b   1.000
_cell.length_c   1.000
_cell.angle_alpha   90.00
_cell.angle_beta   90.00
_cell.angle_gamma   90.00
#
_symmetry.space_group_name_H-M   'P 1'
#
loop_
_entity.id
_entity.type
_entity.pdbx_description
1 polymer ?
#
loop_
_entity_poly.entity_id
_entity_poly.type
_entity_poly.pdbx_seq_one_letter_code
_entity_poly.pdbx_strand_id
1 'polypeptide(L)'
;MKIICIGRNYAAHAEELHHATGLAREGAEPIWFLKPDTALLRNNDPFYIPSFTEEVHYECELVVRICRVGRAISERFAHRYYEEVGLGIDFTARDL
;
A
#
# COMPACT_ATOMS: atom_id res chain seq x y z
N MET A 1 -9.34 6.78 10.49
CA MET A 1 -7.93 7.01 10.04
C MET A 1 -7.89 6.90 8.52
N LYS A 2 -6.86 7.39 7.81
CA LYS A 2 -6.74 7.18 6.35
C LYS A 2 -5.49 6.36 6.09
N ILE A 3 -5.60 5.33 5.25
CA ILE A 3 -4.45 4.55 4.77
C ILE A 3 -4.35 4.82 3.27
N ILE A 4 -3.26 5.46 2.86
CA ILE A 4 -3.01 5.85 1.47
C ILE A 4 -1.85 4.99 0.99
N CYS A 5 -2.07 4.24 -0.09
CA CYS A 5 -1.12 3.27 -0.61
C CYS A 5 -0.63 3.67 -2.00
N ILE A 6 0.57 3.21 -2.35
CA ILE A 6 1.16 3.38 -3.69
C ILE A 6 1.28 2.02 -4.34
N GLY A 7 0.53 1.80 -5.42
CA GLY A 7 0.65 0.58 -6.22
C GLY A 7 1.89 0.61 -7.10
N ARG A 8 2.52 -0.56 -7.29
CA ARG A 8 3.56 -0.78 -8.33
C ARG A 8 4.79 0.13 -8.18
N ASN A 9 5.16 0.43 -6.94
CA ASN A 9 6.27 1.32 -6.62
C ASN A 9 7.66 0.62 -6.69
N TYR A 10 7.68 -0.71 -6.75
CA TYR A 10 8.90 -1.51 -6.93
C TYR A 10 8.94 -2.09 -8.35
N ALA A 11 10.05 -1.84 -9.07
CA ALA A 11 10.15 -2.18 -10.50
C ALA A 11 9.94 -3.67 -10.78
N ALA A 12 10.62 -4.54 -10.04
CA ALA A 12 10.50 -6.00 -10.20
C ALA A 12 9.05 -6.49 -9.94
N HIS A 13 8.39 -5.96 -8.92
CA HIS A 13 6.99 -6.30 -8.61
C HIS A 13 6.03 -5.80 -9.70
N ALA A 14 6.29 -4.60 -10.25
CA ALA A 14 5.49 -4.05 -11.34
C ALA A 14 5.58 -4.89 -12.62
N GLU A 15 6.75 -5.47 -12.90
CA GLU A 15 7.00 -6.41 -14.00
C GLU A 15 6.31 -7.76 -13.75
N GLU A 16 6.43 -8.33 -12.55
CA GLU A 16 5.72 -9.57 -12.16
C GLU A 16 4.21 -9.42 -12.39
N LEU A 17 3.62 -8.34 -11.89
CA LEU A 17 2.21 -8.03 -12.10
C LEU A 17 1.85 -7.88 -13.58
N HIS A 18 2.72 -7.27 -14.37
CA HIS A 18 2.51 -7.15 -15.81
C HIS A 18 2.47 -8.53 -16.48
N HIS A 19 3.36 -9.44 -16.11
CA HIS A 19 3.36 -10.81 -16.61
C HIS A 19 2.11 -11.60 -16.18
N ALA A 20 1.66 -11.44 -14.94
CA ALA A 20 0.51 -12.15 -14.40
C ALA A 20 -0.85 -11.65 -14.94
N THR A 21 -0.98 -10.34 -15.15
CA THR A 21 -2.30 -9.70 -15.42
C THR A 21 -2.39 -8.99 -16.77
N GLY A 22 -1.27 -8.83 -17.49
CA GLY A 22 -1.19 -8.03 -18.71
C GLY A 22 -1.24 -6.51 -18.48
N LEU A 23 -1.50 -6.04 -17.27
CA LEU A 23 -1.53 -4.61 -16.94
C LEU A 23 -0.10 -4.06 -16.93
N ALA A 24 0.27 -3.19 -17.87
CA ALA A 24 1.59 -2.53 -17.87
C ALA A 24 1.63 -1.40 -16.85
N ARG A 25 2.80 -1.05 -16.31
CA ARG A 25 2.95 0.19 -15.54
C ARG A 25 2.85 1.35 -16.53
N GLU A 26 1.71 2.02 -16.55
CA GLU A 26 1.48 3.16 -17.44
C GLU A 26 2.02 4.44 -16.81
N GLY A 27 3.19 4.88 -17.27
CA GLY A 27 3.71 6.22 -16.98
C GLY A 27 4.56 6.37 -15.71
N ALA A 28 5.00 7.63 -15.51
CA ALA A 28 5.88 8.02 -14.41
C ALA A 28 5.12 8.33 -13.11
N GLU A 29 3.81 8.61 -13.20
CA GLU A 29 2.99 9.01 -12.05
C GLU A 29 2.70 7.82 -11.11
N PRO A 30 2.65 8.03 -9.79
CA PRO A 30 2.30 6.97 -8.84
C PRO A 30 0.83 6.55 -8.98
N ILE A 31 0.56 5.25 -8.82
CA ILE A 31 -0.79 4.72 -8.72
C ILE A 31 -1.25 4.82 -7.26
N TRP A 32 -2.30 5.57 -7.01
CA TRP A 32 -2.85 5.80 -5.67
C TRP A 32 -4.09 4.95 -5.43
N PHE A 33 -4.17 4.34 -4.25
CA PHE A 33 -5.40 3.72 -3.76
C PHE A 33 -5.54 3.90 -2.25
N LEU A 34 -6.71 3.58 -1.73
CA LEU A 34 -7.04 3.75 -0.31
C LEU A 34 -7.46 2.42 0.28
N LYS A 35 -7.02 2.18 1.52
CA LYS A 35 -7.61 1.15 2.39
C LYS A 35 -8.44 1.81 3.48
N PRO A 36 -9.64 1.29 3.79
CA PRO A 36 -10.43 1.79 4.90
C PRO A 36 -9.69 1.51 6.21
N ASP A 37 -9.98 2.29 7.26
CA ASP A 37 -9.35 2.07 8.57
C ASP A 37 -9.80 0.79 9.28
N THR A 38 -10.87 0.17 8.79
CA THR A 38 -11.32 -1.17 9.16
C THR A 38 -10.42 -2.28 8.60
N ALA A 39 -9.58 -2.01 7.60
CA ALA A 39 -8.62 -2.98 7.08
C ALA A 39 -7.37 -3.14 7.98
N LEU A 40 -7.18 -2.23 8.94
CA LEU A 40 -6.07 -2.33 9.88
C LEU A 40 -6.36 -3.40 10.94
N LEU A 41 -5.52 -4.44 10.96
CA LEU A 41 -5.49 -5.42 12.04
C LEU A 41 -5.00 -4.74 13.33
N ARG A 42 -5.74 -4.90 14.43
CA ARG A 42 -5.44 -4.25 15.72
C ARG A 42 -5.07 -5.29 16.76
N ASN A 43 -4.31 -4.89 17.76
CA ASN A 43 -4.02 -5.69 18.96
C ASN A 43 -3.43 -7.09 18.70
N ASN A 44 -2.80 -7.32 17.53
CA ASN A 44 -2.40 -8.64 17.06
C ASN A 44 -3.56 -9.66 17.03
N ASP A 45 -4.78 -9.19 16.77
CA ASP A 45 -5.92 -10.06 16.50
C ASP A 45 -5.59 -10.99 15.33
N PRO A 46 -6.17 -12.20 15.25
CA PRO A 46 -5.94 -13.08 14.12
C PRO A 46 -6.42 -12.48 12.80
N PHE A 47 -5.63 -12.63 11.74
CA PHE A 47 -6.06 -12.35 10.38
C PHE A 47 -6.80 -13.57 9.81
N TYR A 48 -8.02 -13.36 9.32
CA TYR A 48 -8.83 -14.41 8.71
C TYR A 48 -8.86 -14.21 7.19
N ILE A 49 -8.58 -15.27 6.45
CA ILE A 49 -8.75 -15.27 4.99
C ILE A 49 -10.25 -15.17 4.70
N PRO A 50 -10.70 -14.14 3.95
CA PRO A 50 -12.12 -14.00 3.65
C PRO A 50 -12.62 -15.15 2.78
N SER A 51 -13.83 -15.63 3.04
CA SER A 51 -14.39 -16.80 2.34
C SER A 51 -14.77 -16.54 0.87
N PHE A 52 -14.58 -15.32 0.35
CA PHE A 52 -14.90 -14.97 -1.03
C PHE A 52 -13.70 -15.08 -1.98
N THR A 53 -12.51 -15.31 -1.46
CA THR A 53 -11.25 -15.33 -2.21
C THR A 53 -10.52 -16.64 -1.94
N GLU A 54 -9.93 -17.21 -2.98
CA GLU A 54 -9.07 -18.39 -2.91
C GLU A 54 -7.58 -18.01 -3.06
N GLU A 55 -7.30 -16.74 -3.39
CA GLU A 55 -5.95 -16.26 -3.70
C GLU A 55 -5.62 -14.97 -2.92
N VAL A 56 -5.13 -15.12 -1.68
CA VAL A 56 -4.64 -13.99 -0.87
C VAL A 56 -3.13 -13.90 -0.92
N HIS A 57 -2.63 -12.78 -1.42
CA HIS A 57 -1.21 -12.44 -1.44
C HIS A 57 -0.86 -11.46 -0.32
N TYR A 58 0.39 -11.51 0.14
CA TYR A 58 0.97 -10.53 1.05
C TYR A 58 2.00 -9.67 0.31
N GLU A 59 1.98 -8.37 0.55
CA GLU A 59 3.01 -7.45 0.07
C GLU A 59 3.60 -6.72 1.29
N CYS A 60 4.90 -6.90 1.53
CA CYS A 60 5.58 -6.22 2.65
C CYS A 60 5.99 -4.81 2.20
N GLU A 61 5.50 -3.80 2.91
CA GLU A 61 5.63 -2.40 2.51
C GLU A 61 6.20 -1.54 3.64
N LEU A 62 6.92 -0.48 3.25
CA LEU A 62 7.32 0.57 4.17
C LEU A 62 6.12 1.45 4.50
N VAL A 63 5.79 1.61 5.78
CA VAL A 63 4.69 2.45 6.23
C VAL A 63 5.23 3.69 6.91
N VAL A 64 4.73 4.86 6.51
CA VAL A 64 5.13 6.16 7.05
C VAL A 64 3.94 6.79 7.77
N ARG A 65 4.10 7.10 9.07
CA ARG A 65 3.03 7.77 9.84
C ARG A 65 3.08 9.28 9.63
N ILE A 66 2.13 9.80 8.87
CA ILE A 66 1.98 11.25 8.67
C ILE A 66 1.51 11.92 9.97
N CYS A 67 2.33 12.83 10.49
CA CYS A 67 2.08 13.52 11.77
C CYS A 67 1.62 14.98 11.60
N ARG A 68 1.52 15.49 10.37
CA ARG A 68 1.16 16.89 10.07
C ARG A 68 0.22 17.01 8.88
N VAL A 69 -0.68 18.00 8.94
CA VAL A 69 -1.51 18.39 7.79
C VAL A 69 -0.68 19.23 6.83
N GLY A 70 -0.76 18.95 5.53
CA GLY A 70 -0.13 19.75 4.49
C GLY A 70 -0.78 19.55 3.14
N ARG A 71 -0.50 20.48 2.22
CA ARG A 71 -0.97 20.47 0.83
C ARG A 71 0.14 21.06 -0.04
N ALA A 72 0.39 20.47 -1.21
CA ALA A 72 1.45 20.91 -2.14
C ALA A 72 2.82 21.08 -1.44
N ILE A 73 3.22 20.05 -0.68
CA ILE A 73 4.47 20.05 0.08
C ILE A 73 5.64 19.85 -0.90
N SER A 74 6.62 20.75 -0.90
CA SER A 74 7.85 20.56 -1.65
C SER A 74 8.67 19.40 -1.08
N GLU A 75 9.27 18.58 -1.95
CA GLU A 75 10.06 17.39 -1.61
C GLU A 75 11.08 17.63 -0.48
N ARG A 76 11.81 18.76 -0.53
CA ARG A 76 12.80 19.12 0.50
C ARG A 76 12.24 19.23 1.93
N PHE A 77 10.91 19.34 2.07
CA PHE A 77 10.22 19.42 3.34
C PHE A 77 9.49 18.12 3.74
N ALA A 78 9.46 17.10 2.88
CA ALA A 78 8.71 15.86 3.10
C ALA A 78 9.10 15.15 4.42
N HIS A 79 10.40 15.12 4.75
CA HIS A 79 10.93 14.55 6.00
C HIS A 79 10.35 15.17 7.29
N ARG A 80 9.72 16.35 7.20
CA ARG A 80 9.13 17.03 8.37
C ARG A 80 7.69 16.60 8.65
N TYR A 81 7.09 15.78 7.79
CA TYR A 81 5.67 15.39 7.84
C TYR A 81 5.46 13.98 8.38
N TYR A 82 6.53 13.26 8.72
CA TYR A 82 6.48 11.99 9.44
C TYR A 82 7.59 11.94 10.48
N GLU A 83 7.37 11.15 11.52
CA GLU A 83 8.33 10.93 12.60
C GLU A 83 8.57 9.44 12.87
N GLU A 84 7.69 8.59 12.33
CA GLU A 84 7.75 7.14 12.50
C GLU A 84 7.66 6.45 11.15
N VAL A 85 8.44 5.39 11.04
CA VAL A 85 8.48 4.48 9.90
C VAL A 85 8.39 3.07 10.45
N GLY A 86 7.60 2.22 9.80
CA GLY A 86 7.41 0.83 10.18
C GLY A 86 7.21 -0.07 8.97
N LEU A 87 6.82 -1.31 9.24
CA LEU A 87 6.45 -2.28 8.22
C LEU A 87 4.94 -2.52 8.27
N GLY A 88 4.34 -2.69 7.10
CA GLY A 88 2.96 -3.13 6.94
C GLY A 88 2.87 -4.27 5.96
N ILE A 89 1.83 -5.08 6.10
CA ILE A 89 1.49 -6.10 5.10
C ILE A 89 0.23 -5.65 4.37
N ASP A 90 0.39 -5.32 3.09
CA ASP A 90 -0.72 -5.05 2.18
C ASP A 90 -1.26 -6.40 1.67
N PHE A 91 -2.23 -6.95 2.39
CA PHE A 91 -2.95 -8.14 1.91
C PHE A 91 -3.86 -7.78 0.75
N THR A 92 -3.77 -8.58 -0.32
CA THR A 92 -4.55 -8.41 -1.54
C THR A 92 -5.19 -9.74 -1.93
N ALA A 93 -6.51 -9.76 -2.11
CA ALA A 93 -7.19 -10.84 -2.83
C ALA A 93 -6.92 -10.63 -4.33
N ARG A 94 -6.14 -11.52 -4.94
CA ARG A 94 -5.64 -11.36 -6.32
C ARG A 94 -6.62 -11.82 -7.38
N ASP A 95 -7.56 -12.67 -6.99
CA ASP A 95 -8.64 -13.19 -7.81
C ASP A 95 -9.82 -12.22 -7.96
N LEU A 96 -9.69 -10.97 -7.49
CA LEU A 96 -10.65 -9.86 -7.60
C LEU A 96 -10.09 -8.68 -8.41
#